data_AF-A0A2N9M1C1-F1
#
_entry.id   AF-A0A2N9M1C1-F1
#
_cell.length_a   1.000
_cell.length_b   1.000
_cell.length_c   1.000
_cell.angle_alpha   90.00
_cell.angle_beta   90.00
_cell.angle_gamma   90.00
#
_symmetry.space_group_name_H-M   'P 1'
#
loop_
_entity.id
_entity.type
_entity.pdbx_description
1 polymer ?
#
loop_
_entity_poly.entity_id
_entity_poly.type
_entity_poly.pdbx_seq_one_letter_code
_entity_poly.pdbx_strand_id
1 'polypeptide(L)'
;MIISMRQHATREEIDHVCDRIREFGYKVHSIDGEERVVIGVVGTGDVTACLESLEATPGVESAMRISAPYKFVSREFKKEHSVIRVNGLDVGGDEFIVMAGPCSVESEKQIMETMETAEGVAAAGARMLRGGAFKPRTSPYDFQGLELEGLKLLRKAKEATGLGIITEIMSDRDVEMVAEYTDCMQVGARWARATCRISRC
;
A
#
# COMPACT_ATOMS: atom_id res chain seq x y z
N MET A 1 -18.04 14.94 -4.23
CA MET A 1 -17.14 15.89 -4.94
C MET A 1 -17.91 17.15 -5.26
N ILE A 2 -17.23 18.25 -5.58
CA ILE A 2 -17.84 19.51 -5.99
C ILE A 2 -17.33 19.84 -7.39
N ILE A 3 -18.21 20.30 -8.25
CA ILE A 3 -17.90 20.72 -9.62
C ILE A 3 -18.29 22.19 -9.75
N SER A 4 -17.37 23.03 -10.19
CA SER A 4 -17.63 24.41 -10.58
C SER A 4 -17.86 24.45 -12.09
N MET A 5 -19.02 24.95 -12.50
CA MET A 5 -19.31 25.26 -13.91
C MET A 5 -18.69 26.61 -14.28
N ARG A 6 -18.44 26.82 -15.57
CA ARG A 6 -18.01 28.12 -16.11
C ARG A 6 -19.12 29.18 -15.91
N GLN A 7 -18.74 30.46 -15.78
CA GLN A 7 -19.66 31.58 -15.51
C GLN A 7 -20.84 31.73 -16.51
N HIS A 8 -20.68 31.23 -17.74
CA HIS A 8 -21.72 31.31 -18.77
C HIS A 8 -22.11 29.92 -19.30
N ALA A 9 -22.00 28.89 -18.46
CA ALA A 9 -22.41 27.55 -18.83
C ALA A 9 -23.91 27.54 -19.20
N THR A 10 -24.23 26.96 -20.35
CA THR A 10 -25.63 26.88 -20.78
C THR A 10 -26.39 25.86 -19.95
N ARG A 11 -27.73 25.96 -19.93
CA ARG A 11 -28.56 24.93 -19.29
C ARG A 11 -28.30 23.53 -19.87
N GLU A 12 -28.08 23.44 -21.18
CA GLU A 12 -27.75 22.17 -21.85
C GLU A 12 -26.43 21.58 -21.34
N GLU A 13 -25.41 22.40 -21.11
CA GLU A 13 -24.14 21.96 -20.53
C GLU A 13 -24.30 21.49 -19.08
N ILE A 14 -25.08 22.22 -18.28
CA ILE A 14 -25.38 21.87 -16.88
C ILE A 14 -26.14 20.54 -16.81
N ASP A 15 -27.17 20.38 -17.63
CA ASP A 15 -27.98 19.17 -17.70
C ASP A 15 -27.14 17.97 -18.15
N HIS A 16 -26.28 18.17 -19.16
CA HIS A 16 -25.35 17.15 -19.63
C HIS A 16 -24.38 16.67 -18.53
N VAL A 17 -23.84 17.60 -17.75
CA VAL A 17 -22.99 17.26 -16.60
C VAL A 17 -23.79 16.51 -15.53
N CYS A 18 -25.02 16.93 -15.24
CA CYS A 18 -25.89 16.25 -14.29
C CYS A 18 -26.22 14.82 -14.72
N ASP A 19 -26.51 14.60 -16.00
CA ASP A 19 -26.82 13.28 -16.54
C ASP A 19 -25.63 12.34 -16.48
N ARG A 20 -24.43 12.82 -16.86
CA ARG A 20 -23.21 12.04 -16.70
C ARG A 20 -22.98 11.61 -15.25
N ILE A 21 -23.19 12.50 -14.29
CA ILE A 21 -23.03 12.15 -12.87
C ILE A 21 -24.02 11.05 -12.46
N ARG A 22 -25.25 11.09 -12.97
CA ARG A 22 -26.28 10.06 -12.73
C ARG A 22 -25.93 8.73 -13.41
N GLU A 23 -25.33 8.74 -14.59
CA GLU A 23 -24.84 7.53 -15.29
C GLU A 23 -23.77 6.80 -14.47
N PHE A 24 -22.91 7.54 -13.77
CA PHE A 24 -21.96 6.96 -12.81
C PHE A 24 -22.62 6.47 -11.49
N GLY A 25 -23.93 6.62 -11.35
CA GLY A 25 -24.69 6.17 -10.18
C GLY A 25 -24.65 7.12 -8.97
N TYR A 26 -24.21 8.37 -9.16
CA TYR A 26 -24.13 9.35 -8.09
C TYR A 26 -25.35 10.26 -8.04
N LYS A 27 -25.66 10.79 -6.85
CA LYS A 27 -26.71 11.80 -6.67
C LYS A 27 -26.15 13.19 -6.93
N VAL A 28 -26.98 14.03 -7.54
CA VAL A 28 -26.63 15.39 -7.96
C VAL A 28 -27.43 16.39 -7.14
N HIS A 29 -26.73 17.43 -6.66
CA HIS A 29 -27.32 18.63 -6.06
C HIS A 29 -26.72 19.85 -6.73
N SER A 30 -27.50 20.55 -7.55
CA SER A 30 -27.08 21.82 -8.15
C SER A 30 -27.38 22.99 -7.22
N ILE A 31 -26.50 23.99 -7.24
CA ILE A 31 -26.65 25.28 -6.58
C ILE A 31 -26.43 26.34 -7.64
N ASP A 32 -27.50 27.02 -8.03
CA ASP A 32 -27.46 28.14 -8.97
C ASP A 32 -27.01 29.39 -8.22
N GLY A 33 -25.73 29.75 -8.35
CA GLY A 33 -25.19 30.99 -7.81
C GLY A 33 -25.43 32.18 -8.75
N GLU A 34 -25.28 33.40 -8.24
CA GLU A 34 -25.43 34.62 -9.04
C GLU A 34 -24.41 34.71 -10.20
N GLU A 35 -23.18 34.22 -9.99
CA GLU A 35 -22.11 34.25 -10.99
C GLU A 35 -21.83 32.91 -11.67
N ARG A 36 -22.03 31.79 -10.97
CA ARG A 36 -21.69 30.45 -11.47
C ARG A 36 -22.56 29.37 -10.82
N VAL A 37 -22.73 28.26 -11.53
CA VAL A 37 -23.43 27.08 -11.02
C VAL A 37 -22.42 26.13 -10.38
N VAL A 38 -22.73 25.66 -9.18
CA VAL A 38 -21.93 24.67 -8.45
C VAL A 38 -22.73 23.38 -8.33
N ILE A 39 -22.12 22.27 -8.70
CA ILE A 39 -22.76 20.95 -8.66
C ILE A 39 -22.08 20.10 -7.57
N GLY A 40 -22.84 19.81 -6.52
CA GLY A 40 -22.49 18.85 -5.49
C GLY A 40 -22.83 17.43 -5.93
N VAL A 41 -21.84 16.54 -5.86
CA VAL A 41 -22.00 15.12 -6.16
C VAL A 41 -21.90 14.32 -4.87
N VAL A 42 -22.97 13.59 -4.56
CA VAL A 42 -23.11 12.83 -3.33
C VAL A 42 -23.21 11.34 -3.65
N GLY A 43 -22.37 10.55 -3.01
CA GLY A 43 -22.41 9.10 -3.08
C GLY A 43 -21.18 8.47 -2.44
N THR A 44 -21.20 7.14 -2.36
CA THR A 44 -20.11 6.34 -1.79
C THR A 44 -19.44 5.55 -2.90
N GLY A 45 -18.11 5.62 -2.99
CA GLY A 45 -17.37 4.88 -4.00
C GLY A 45 -16.09 5.59 -4.41
N ASP A 46 -15.35 4.98 -5.33
CA ASP A 46 -14.24 5.65 -6.00
C ASP A 46 -14.79 6.58 -7.08
N VAL A 47 -14.63 7.89 -6.85
CA VAL A 47 -15.08 8.94 -7.76
C VAL A 47 -14.05 9.28 -8.84
N THR A 48 -12.90 8.61 -8.88
CA THR A 48 -11.76 8.98 -9.74
C THR A 48 -12.14 8.98 -11.22
N ALA A 49 -12.71 7.88 -11.73
CA ALA A 49 -13.14 7.78 -13.13
C ALA A 49 -14.23 8.82 -13.50
N CYS A 50 -15.13 9.11 -12.56
CA CYS A 50 -16.17 10.12 -12.75
C CYS A 50 -15.57 11.53 -12.77
N LEU A 51 -14.61 11.83 -11.90
CA LEU A 51 -13.94 13.13 -11.84
C LEU A 51 -13.13 13.40 -13.12
N GLU A 52 -12.29 12.46 -13.55
CA GLU A 52 -11.52 12.58 -14.80
C GLU A 52 -12.43 12.78 -16.02
N SER A 53 -13.54 12.04 -16.06
CA SER A 53 -14.57 12.15 -17.09
C SER A 53 -15.17 13.58 -17.10
N LEU A 54 -15.54 14.10 -15.93
CA LEU A 54 -16.22 15.39 -15.80
C LEU A 54 -15.29 16.59 -16.04
N GLU A 55 -14.03 16.53 -15.64
CA GLU A 55 -13.03 17.58 -15.94
C GLU A 55 -12.86 17.81 -17.45
N ALA A 56 -13.05 16.76 -18.27
CA ALA A 56 -12.97 16.85 -19.72
C ALA A 56 -14.29 17.33 -20.38
N THR A 57 -15.34 17.61 -19.62
CA THR A 57 -16.67 17.94 -20.16
C THR A 57 -16.80 19.44 -20.46
N PRO A 58 -17.36 19.83 -21.62
CA PRO A 58 -17.69 21.24 -21.89
C PRO A 58 -18.56 21.85 -20.80
N GLY A 59 -18.36 23.13 -20.50
CA GLY A 59 -19.07 23.84 -19.43
C GLY A 59 -18.47 23.66 -18.02
N VAL A 60 -17.59 22.67 -17.79
CA VAL A 60 -16.89 22.51 -16.50
C VAL A 60 -15.67 23.44 -16.44
N GLU A 61 -15.50 24.12 -15.31
CA GLU A 61 -14.33 24.94 -14.98
C GLU A 61 -13.35 24.15 -14.12
N SER A 62 -13.85 23.48 -13.08
CA SER A 62 -13.05 22.61 -12.22
C SER A 62 -13.92 21.54 -11.55
N ALA A 63 -13.34 20.37 -11.30
CA ALA A 63 -13.95 19.35 -10.46
C ALA A 63 -12.98 18.99 -9.34
N MET A 64 -13.46 18.92 -8.10
CA MET A 64 -12.64 18.63 -6.94
C MET A 64 -13.28 17.61 -6.02
N ARG A 65 -12.49 16.61 -5.61
CA ARG A 65 -12.90 15.67 -4.56
C ARG A 65 -12.92 16.39 -3.21
N ILE A 66 -13.96 16.12 -2.41
CA ILE A 66 -14.05 16.60 -1.03
C ILE A 66 -13.39 15.58 -0.09
N SER A 67 -13.67 14.29 -0.32
CA SER A 67 -13.14 13.20 0.49
C SER A 67 -11.75 12.78 0.02
N ALA A 68 -10.92 12.29 0.96
CA ALA A 68 -9.66 11.65 0.63
C ALA A 68 -9.88 10.44 -0.31
N PRO A 69 -8.97 10.19 -1.27
CA PRO A 69 -9.10 9.09 -2.23
C PRO A 69 -8.84 7.70 -1.64
N TYR A 70 -8.57 7.59 -0.33
CA TYR A 70 -8.19 6.36 0.36
C TYR A 70 -9.12 6.08 1.53
N LYS A 71 -10.26 5.44 1.26
CA LYS A 71 -11.28 5.20 2.30
C LYS A 71 -10.80 4.27 3.42
N PHE A 72 -10.29 3.09 3.08
CA PHE A 72 -10.06 2.03 4.07
C PHE A 72 -8.88 2.27 5.03
N VAL A 73 -7.94 3.14 4.65
CA VAL A 73 -6.78 3.49 5.47
C VAL A 73 -6.92 4.85 6.15
N SER A 74 -8.04 5.56 5.96
CA SER A 74 -8.25 6.87 6.57
C SER A 74 -8.76 6.75 8.01
N ARG A 75 -8.32 7.70 8.86
CA ARG A 75 -8.86 7.86 10.22
C ARG A 75 -10.31 8.35 10.26
N GLU A 76 -10.77 8.96 9.18
CA GLU A 76 -12.19 9.33 9.01
C GLU A 76 -13.08 8.09 8.93
N PHE A 77 -12.59 7.03 8.28
CA PHE A 77 -13.33 5.78 8.12
C PHE A 77 -13.12 4.82 9.30
N LYS A 78 -11.87 4.65 9.76
CA LYS A 78 -11.52 3.83 10.92
C LYS A 78 -10.83 4.67 11.98
N LYS A 79 -11.52 4.95 13.08
CA LYS A 79 -11.02 5.85 14.14
C LYS A 79 -9.96 5.20 15.00
N GLU A 80 -10.07 3.90 15.20
CA GLU A 80 -9.20 3.08 16.04
C GLU A 80 -7.88 2.75 15.34
N HIS A 81 -6.83 2.57 16.13
CA HIS A 81 -5.54 2.10 15.62
C HIS A 81 -5.67 0.68 15.06
N SER A 82 -5.02 0.42 13.93
CA SER A 82 -4.85 -0.95 13.44
C SER A 82 -3.69 -1.61 14.18
N VAL A 83 -3.96 -2.76 14.79
CA VAL A 83 -2.96 -3.62 15.42
C VAL A 83 -2.81 -4.88 14.57
N ILE A 84 -1.61 -5.17 14.12
CA ILE A 84 -1.30 -6.33 13.27
C ILE A 84 -0.57 -7.37 14.12
N ARG A 85 -1.21 -8.52 14.32
CA ARG A 85 -0.65 -9.63 15.09
C ARG A 85 0.24 -10.50 14.20
N VAL A 86 1.54 -10.58 14.51
CA VAL A 86 2.54 -11.31 13.72
C VAL A 86 3.56 -11.99 14.64
N ASN A 87 3.75 -13.31 14.49
CA ASN A 87 4.66 -14.10 15.34
C ASN A 87 4.50 -13.83 16.85
N GLY A 88 3.25 -13.68 17.32
CA GLY A 88 2.92 -13.36 18.71
C GLY A 88 3.11 -11.90 19.14
N LEU A 89 3.47 -11.00 18.21
CA LEU A 89 3.69 -9.56 18.45
C LEU A 89 2.50 -8.74 17.96
N ASP A 90 2.24 -7.62 18.61
CA ASP A 90 1.16 -6.69 18.25
C ASP A 90 1.73 -5.38 17.68
N VAL A 91 1.94 -5.35 16.35
CA VAL A 91 2.47 -4.18 15.64
C VAL A 91 1.41 -3.09 15.56
N GLY A 92 1.71 -1.93 16.15
CA GLY A 92 0.76 -0.82 16.31
C GLY A 92 0.03 -0.81 17.65
N GLY A 93 0.38 -1.71 18.57
CA GLY A 93 -0.03 -1.67 19.99
C GLY A 93 0.86 -0.73 20.82
N ASP A 94 0.94 -0.99 22.13
CA ASP A 94 1.66 -0.14 23.09
C ASP A 94 3.18 -0.39 23.14
N GLU A 95 3.64 -1.52 22.56
CA GLU A 95 5.05 -1.91 22.58
C GLU A 95 5.85 -1.31 21.41
N PHE A 96 7.11 -0.94 21.69
CA PHE A 96 8.06 -0.57 20.66
C PHE A 96 8.77 -1.81 20.10
N ILE A 97 8.57 -2.09 18.82
CA ILE A 97 9.06 -3.31 18.16
C ILE A 97 10.27 -2.99 17.28
N VAL A 98 11.36 -3.74 17.50
CA VAL A 98 12.56 -3.68 16.66
C VAL A 98 12.61 -4.87 15.70
N MET A 99 12.79 -4.56 14.42
CA MET A 99 12.97 -5.51 13.31
C MET A 99 14.36 -5.28 12.70
N ALA A 100 15.28 -6.23 12.89
CA ALA A 100 16.69 -6.04 12.54
C ALA A 100 17.22 -7.24 11.76
N GLY A 101 18.32 -7.04 11.03
CA GLY A 101 18.98 -8.11 10.28
C GLY A 101 19.71 -7.61 9.05
N PRO A 102 20.39 -8.50 8.32
CA PRO A 102 21.25 -8.14 7.21
C PRO A 102 20.46 -7.64 6.01
N CYS A 103 21.13 -6.86 5.16
CA CYS A 103 20.52 -6.34 3.94
C CYS A 103 20.21 -7.45 2.91
N SER A 104 21.05 -8.48 2.85
CA SER A 104 20.91 -9.62 1.96
C SER A 104 21.26 -10.89 2.71
N VAL A 105 20.66 -12.01 2.32
CA VAL A 105 21.04 -13.34 2.79
C VAL A 105 22.10 -13.88 1.83
N GLU A 106 23.35 -14.02 2.29
CA GLU A 106 24.50 -14.33 1.43
C GLU A 106 25.10 -15.71 1.68
N SER A 107 25.00 -16.23 2.90
CA SER A 107 25.46 -17.58 3.23
C SER A 107 24.81 -18.12 4.50
N GLU A 108 24.82 -19.44 4.66
CA GLU A 108 24.42 -20.07 5.92
C GLU A 108 25.28 -19.57 7.08
N LYS A 109 26.60 -19.46 6.90
CA LYS A 109 27.50 -18.92 7.91
C LYS A 109 27.11 -17.51 8.34
N GLN A 110 26.86 -16.59 7.39
CA GLN A 110 26.42 -15.23 7.71
C GLN A 110 25.10 -15.24 8.48
N ILE A 111 24.14 -16.08 8.08
CA ILE A 111 22.86 -16.17 8.78
C ILE A 111 23.03 -16.76 10.17
N MET A 112 23.85 -17.79 10.35
CA MET A 112 24.15 -18.37 11.66
C MET A 112 24.92 -17.39 12.57
N GLU A 113 25.89 -16.64 12.04
CA GLU A 113 26.57 -15.55 12.77
C GLU A 113 25.61 -14.41 13.08
N THR A 114 24.71 -14.09 12.14
CA THR A 114 23.61 -13.16 12.37
C THR A 114 22.67 -13.73 13.41
N MET A 115 22.47 -15.04 13.53
CA MET A 115 21.65 -15.68 14.55
C MET A 115 22.29 -15.61 15.93
N GLU A 116 23.61 -15.81 16.03
CA GLU A 116 24.38 -15.58 17.25
C GLU A 116 24.34 -14.09 17.65
N THR A 117 24.45 -13.21 16.67
CA THR A 117 24.19 -11.77 16.85
C THR A 117 22.71 -11.50 17.13
N ALA A 118 21.79 -12.32 16.62
CA ALA A 118 20.34 -12.18 16.77
C ALA A 118 19.89 -12.71 18.12
N GLU A 119 20.60 -13.63 18.76
CA GLU A 119 20.47 -13.91 20.19
C GLU A 119 20.88 -12.66 20.97
N GLY A 120 21.98 -12.00 20.60
CA GLY A 120 22.38 -10.71 21.16
C GLY A 120 21.36 -9.58 20.91
N VAL A 121 20.76 -9.54 19.73
CA VAL A 121 19.79 -8.52 19.32
C VAL A 121 18.38 -8.83 19.84
N ALA A 122 18.01 -10.10 20.00
CA ALA A 122 16.81 -10.56 20.71
C ALA A 122 16.94 -10.29 22.21
N ALA A 123 18.11 -10.53 22.80
CA ALA A 123 18.46 -10.09 24.15
C ALA A 123 18.43 -8.56 24.26
N ALA A 124 18.78 -7.83 23.19
CA ALA A 124 18.61 -6.38 23.09
C ALA A 124 17.16 -5.94 22.75
N GLY A 125 16.20 -6.87 22.64
CA GLY A 125 14.77 -6.57 22.50
C GLY A 125 14.18 -6.70 21.09
N ALA A 126 14.95 -7.13 20.08
CA ALA A 126 14.37 -7.41 18.78
C ALA A 126 13.44 -8.62 18.82
N ARG A 127 12.44 -8.59 17.93
CA ARG A 127 11.40 -9.62 17.86
C ARG A 127 11.19 -10.18 16.45
N MET A 128 11.78 -9.53 15.45
CA MET A 128 11.76 -9.97 14.06
C MET A 128 13.14 -9.85 13.41
N LEU A 129 13.47 -10.85 12.61
CA LEU A 129 14.67 -10.91 11.78
C LEU A 129 14.29 -10.55 10.33
N ARG A 130 14.91 -9.49 9.78
CA ARG A 130 14.81 -9.17 8.35
C ARG A 130 15.99 -9.71 7.57
N GLY A 131 15.77 -10.16 6.35
CA GLY A 131 16.85 -10.49 5.42
C GLY A 131 16.35 -10.59 3.98
N GLY A 132 17.03 -9.94 3.04
CA GLY A 132 16.64 -9.99 1.62
C GLY A 132 17.12 -11.28 0.95
N ALA A 133 16.21 -12.21 0.69
CA ALA A 133 16.51 -13.41 -0.11
C ALA A 133 16.63 -13.09 -1.61
N PHE A 134 15.93 -12.05 -2.06
CA PHE A 134 15.93 -11.53 -3.42
C PHE A 134 16.47 -10.09 -3.43
N LYS A 135 17.29 -9.74 -4.42
CA LYS A 135 17.88 -8.39 -4.52
C LYS A 135 17.57 -7.73 -5.87
N PRO A 136 17.04 -6.49 -5.89
CA PRO A 136 16.90 -5.73 -7.13
C PRO A 136 18.28 -5.31 -7.60
N ARG A 137 18.75 -5.93 -8.67
CA ARG A 137 20.01 -5.57 -9.33
C ARG A 137 19.75 -5.13 -10.75
N THR A 138 20.43 -4.05 -11.12
CA THR A 138 20.41 -3.53 -12.48
C THR A 138 21.45 -4.25 -13.34
N SER A 139 22.53 -4.74 -12.74
CA SER A 139 23.56 -5.52 -13.40
C SER A 139 23.29 -7.02 -13.23
N PRO A 140 23.41 -7.83 -14.29
CA PRO A 140 23.28 -9.29 -14.21
C PRO A 140 24.46 -9.96 -13.50
N TYR A 141 25.57 -9.24 -13.30
CA TYR A 141 26.77 -9.77 -12.63
C TYR A 141 26.76 -9.53 -11.11
N ASP A 142 25.82 -8.74 -10.62
CA ASP A 142 25.66 -8.52 -9.19
C ASP A 142 25.03 -9.74 -8.53
N PHE A 143 25.32 -9.94 -7.25
CA PHE A 143 24.65 -10.95 -6.44
C PHE A 143 23.12 -10.70 -6.42
N GLN A 144 22.36 -11.65 -6.96
CA GLN A 144 20.90 -11.61 -7.11
C GLN A 144 20.15 -11.97 -5.82
N GLY A 145 20.86 -12.49 -4.82
CA GLY A 145 20.27 -13.16 -3.67
C GLY A 145 20.35 -14.67 -3.81
N LEU A 146 20.14 -15.38 -2.70
CA LEU A 146 20.08 -16.85 -2.68
C LEU A 146 18.68 -17.39 -3.03
N GLU A 147 17.71 -16.51 -3.29
CA GLU A 147 16.34 -16.87 -3.68
C GLU A 147 15.73 -17.89 -2.70
N LEU A 148 15.25 -19.04 -3.19
CA LEU A 148 14.66 -20.10 -2.37
C LEU A 148 15.62 -20.63 -1.29
N GLU A 149 16.92 -20.75 -1.59
CA GLU A 149 17.89 -21.18 -0.58
C GLU A 149 18.04 -20.12 0.52
N GLY A 150 17.97 -18.83 0.16
CA GLY A 150 17.92 -17.74 1.11
C GLY A 150 16.69 -17.81 2.02
N LEU A 151 15.52 -18.12 1.46
CA LEU A 151 14.28 -18.32 2.24
C LEU A 151 14.41 -19.51 3.20
N LYS A 152 14.98 -20.64 2.77
CA LYS A 152 15.24 -21.80 3.63
C LYS A 152 16.16 -21.45 4.80
N LEU A 153 17.20 -20.65 4.56
CA LEU A 153 18.09 -20.16 5.62
C LEU A 153 17.34 -19.26 6.62
N LEU A 154 16.47 -18.38 6.16
CA LEU A 154 15.63 -17.56 7.05
C LEU A 154 14.68 -18.42 7.89
N ARG A 155 14.12 -19.49 7.32
CA ARG A 155 13.30 -20.44 8.09
C ARG A 155 14.11 -21.16 9.17
N LYS A 156 15.30 -21.65 8.84
CA LYS A 156 16.23 -22.22 9.85
C LYS A 156 16.53 -21.21 10.96
N ALA A 157 16.71 -19.94 10.59
CA ALA A 157 16.94 -18.87 11.57
C ALA A 157 15.76 -18.65 12.51
N LYS A 158 14.53 -18.66 11.98
CA LYS A 158 13.31 -18.63 12.79
C LYS A 158 13.24 -19.80 13.76
N GLU A 159 13.50 -21.01 13.28
CA GLU A 159 13.42 -22.22 14.10
C GLU A 159 14.39 -22.19 15.28
N ALA A 160 15.60 -21.67 15.10
CA ALA A 160 16.58 -21.62 16.18
C ALA A 160 16.38 -20.42 17.14
N THR A 161 15.92 -19.27 16.64
CA THR A 161 15.85 -18.02 17.44
C THR A 161 14.46 -17.67 17.94
N GLY A 162 13.40 -18.22 17.32
CA GLY A 162 12.00 -17.84 17.57
C GLY A 162 11.60 -16.48 17.00
N LEU A 163 12.50 -15.77 16.31
CA LEU A 163 12.22 -14.45 15.73
C LEU A 163 11.34 -14.57 14.48
N GLY A 164 10.38 -13.65 14.33
CA GLY A 164 9.53 -13.59 13.14
C GLY A 164 10.33 -13.15 11.91
N ILE A 165 10.03 -13.68 10.74
CA ILE A 165 10.80 -13.44 9.51
C ILE A 165 10.16 -12.38 8.64
N ILE A 166 11.00 -11.45 8.17
CA ILE A 166 10.64 -10.44 7.17
C ILE A 166 11.56 -10.56 5.96
N THR A 167 10.99 -10.70 4.77
CA THR A 167 11.75 -10.62 3.52
C THR A 167 11.02 -9.81 2.46
N GLU A 168 11.78 -9.28 1.50
CA GLU A 168 11.21 -8.49 0.41
C GLU A 168 10.73 -9.39 -0.72
N ILE A 169 9.52 -9.10 -1.21
CA ILE A 169 8.98 -9.72 -2.43
C ILE A 169 9.34 -8.88 -3.66
N MET A 170 9.93 -9.54 -4.64
CA MET A 170 10.45 -8.92 -5.85
C MET A 170 9.60 -9.13 -7.09
N SER A 171 8.77 -10.17 -7.09
CA SER A 171 7.85 -10.51 -8.16
C SER A 171 6.50 -10.89 -7.56
N ASP A 172 5.41 -10.65 -8.29
CA ASP A 172 4.07 -11.14 -7.95
C ASP A 172 4.01 -12.67 -8.00
N ARG A 173 4.89 -13.31 -8.79
CA ARG A 173 4.98 -14.77 -8.90
C ARG A 173 5.56 -15.44 -7.66
N ASP A 174 6.38 -14.72 -6.90
CA ASP A 174 7.08 -15.27 -5.74
C ASP A 174 6.26 -15.15 -4.46
N VAL A 175 5.10 -14.49 -4.50
CA VAL A 175 4.30 -14.18 -3.30
C VAL A 175 3.93 -15.44 -2.53
N GLU A 176 3.40 -16.45 -3.21
CA GLU A 176 2.98 -17.71 -2.59
C GLU A 176 4.18 -18.44 -1.96
N MET A 177 5.28 -18.56 -2.71
CA MET A 177 6.51 -19.16 -2.20
C MET A 177 7.06 -18.38 -1.01
N VAL A 178 7.11 -17.05 -1.05
CA VAL A 178 7.66 -16.24 0.04
C VAL A 178 6.77 -16.31 1.29
N ALA A 179 5.44 -16.35 1.11
CA ALA A 179 4.49 -16.47 2.21
C ALA A 179 4.68 -17.77 3.01
N GLU A 180 5.13 -18.85 2.39
CA GLU A 180 5.41 -20.10 3.11
C GLU A 180 6.61 -19.99 4.09
N TYR A 181 7.53 -19.07 3.85
CA TYR A 181 8.79 -18.96 4.61
C TYR A 181 8.82 -17.75 5.54
N THR A 182 7.83 -16.85 5.47
CA THR A 182 7.88 -15.54 6.14
C THR A 182 6.62 -15.22 6.93
N ASP A 183 6.79 -14.39 7.96
CA ASP A 183 5.68 -13.89 8.78
C ASP A 183 5.16 -12.54 8.26
N CYS A 184 6.03 -11.78 7.58
CA CYS A 184 5.70 -10.49 7.01
C CYS A 184 6.44 -10.31 5.67
N MET A 185 5.67 -9.99 4.63
CA MET A 185 6.21 -9.68 3.31
C MET A 185 6.44 -8.18 3.17
N GLN A 186 7.67 -7.80 2.83
CA GLN A 186 8.03 -6.42 2.57
C GLN A 186 7.85 -6.10 1.07
N VAL A 187 7.18 -4.99 0.77
CA VAL A 187 7.22 -4.37 -0.57
C VAL A 187 8.23 -3.23 -0.54
N GLY A 188 9.32 -3.37 -1.29
CA GLY A 188 10.35 -2.33 -1.36
C GLY A 188 9.86 -1.03 -1.99
N ALA A 189 10.47 0.09 -1.62
CA ALA A 189 10.06 1.42 -2.06
C ALA A 189 10.03 1.60 -3.60
N ARG A 190 10.92 0.91 -4.33
CA ARG A 190 10.94 0.91 -5.81
C ARG A 190 9.65 0.36 -6.42
N TRP A 191 8.91 -0.42 -5.65
CA TRP A 191 7.72 -1.14 -6.06
C TRP A 191 6.46 -0.65 -5.34
N ALA A 192 6.52 0.50 -4.65
CA ALA A 192 5.41 1.06 -3.89
C ALA A 192 4.16 1.37 -4.74
N ARG A 193 4.29 1.43 -6.08
CA ARG A 193 3.19 1.63 -7.03
C ARG A 193 2.88 0.39 -7.87
N ALA A 194 3.53 -0.75 -7.62
CA ALA A 194 3.32 -1.98 -8.37
C ALA A 194 2.02 -2.66 -7.93
N THR A 195 0.89 -2.21 -8.49
CA THR A 195 -0.46 -2.64 -8.10
C THR A 195 -0.65 -4.15 -8.22
N CYS A 196 -0.13 -4.79 -9.28
CA CYS A 196 -0.22 -6.25 -9.46
C CYS A 196 0.43 -7.05 -8.32
N ARG A 197 1.51 -6.53 -7.74
CA ARG A 197 2.20 -7.17 -6.61
C ARG A 197 1.45 -6.93 -5.32
N ILE A 198 1.04 -5.67 -5.09
CA ILE A 198 0.32 -5.26 -3.88
C ILE A 198 -1.01 -6.02 -3.77
N SER A 199 -1.73 -6.21 -4.88
CA SER A 199 -3.01 -6.92 -4.88
C SER A 199 -2.91 -8.42 -4.64
N ARG A 200 -1.72 -9.00 -4.76
CA ARG A 200 -1.49 -10.44 -4.59
C ARG A 200 -0.97 -10.81 -3.19
N CYS A 201 -0.49 -9.82 -2.44
CA CYS A 201 -0.15 -9.93 -1.02
C CYS A 201 -1.42 -9.93 -0.17
#